data_AF-X1VLK7-F1
#
_entry.id   AF-X1VLK7-F1
#
_cell.length_a   1.000
_cell.length_b   1.000
_cell.length_c   1.000
_cell.angle_alpha   90.00
_cell.angle_beta   90.00
_cell.angle_gamma   90.00
#
_symmetry.space_group_name_H-M   'P 1'
#
loop_
_entity.id
_entity.type
_entity.pdbx_description
1 polymer ?
#
loop_
_entity_poly.entity_id
_entity_poly.type
_entity_poly.pdbx_seq_one_letter_code
_entity_poly.pdbx_strand_id
1 'polypeptide(L)' 'KARRLLRKRGYRMVFTRWHYFGEHGEKYHPHLNILCDGGWLPEEQLAELKDSIRRKLLPRSIAKGIGKDLEIQY' A
#
# COMPACT_ATOMS: atom_id res chain seq x y z
N LYS A 1 -4.24 -6.25 6.29
CA LYS A 1 -2.89 -6.85 6.14
C LYS A 1 -1.77 -5.80 6.33
N ALA A 2 -1.83 -4.64 5.66
CA ALA A 2 -0.84 -3.57 5.80
C ALA A 2 -0.72 -2.99 7.22
N ARG A 3 -1.84 -2.69 7.91
CA ARG A 3 -1.80 -2.18 9.30
C ARG A 3 -0.95 -3.03 10.25
N ARG A 4 -1.05 -4.36 10.16
CA ARG A 4 -0.26 -5.29 10.98
C ARG A 4 1.22 -5.28 10.59
N LEU A 5 1.54 -5.17 9.30
CA LEU A 5 2.91 -5.04 8.81
C LEU A 5 3.56 -3.76 9.34
N LEU A 6 2.85 -2.63 9.28
CA LEU A 6 3.35 -1.34 9.76
C LEU A 6 3.55 -1.34 11.27
N ARG A 7 2.60 -1.88 12.05
CA ARG A 7 2.77 -2.03 13.50
C ARG A 7 3.99 -2.85 13.89
N LYS A 8 4.31 -3.91 13.14
CA LYS A 8 5.52 -4.71 13.36
C LYS A 8 6.82 -3.94 13.12
N ARG A 9 6.78 -2.87 12.33
CA ARG A 9 7.91 -1.98 12.06
C ARG A 9 8.05 -0.82 13.06
N GLY A 10 7.16 -0.73 14.05
CA GLY A 10 7.22 0.29 15.09
C GLY A 10 6.23 1.44 14.95
N TYR A 11 5.49 1.52 13.84
CA TYR A 11 4.42 2.51 13.66
C TYR A 11 3.28 2.27 14.66
N ARG A 12 2.98 3.27 15.50
CA ARG A 12 1.97 3.18 16.56
C ARG A 12 0.59 3.62 16.06
N MET A 13 0.55 4.75 15.37
CA MET A 13 -0.67 5.32 14.79
C MET A 13 -0.76 4.86 13.35
N VAL A 14 -1.73 4.02 13.02
CA VAL A 14 -1.91 3.52 11.64
C VAL A 14 -3.39 3.49 11.32
N PHE A 15 -3.81 4.44 10.50
CA PHE A 15 -5.17 4.58 9.98
C PHE A 15 -5.20 4.13 8.52
N THR A 16 -6.29 3.48 8.12
CA THR A 16 -6.45 2.96 6.77
C THR A 16 -7.84 3.27 6.25
N ARG A 17 -7.94 3.75 5.01
CA ARG A 17 -9.23 4.03 4.36
C ARG A 17 -9.23 3.45 2.95
N TRP A 18 -10.17 2.55 2.69
CA TRP A 18 -10.47 2.10 1.34
C TRP A 18 -11.42 3.10 0.68
N HIS A 19 -11.15 3.39 -0.58
CA HIS A 19 -12.07 4.11 -1.45
C HIS A 19 -11.87 3.63 -2.89
N TYR A 20 -12.85 3.88 -3.74
CA TYR A 20 -12.75 3.66 -5.17
C TYR A 20 -12.62 5.02 -5.85
N PHE A 21 -11.63 5.15 -6.73
CA PHE A 21 -11.43 6.34 -7.55
C PHE A 21 -11.85 6.05 -9.01
N GLY A 22 -12.46 7.03 -9.69
CA GLY A 22 -12.90 6.91 -11.09
C GLY A 22 -14.07 7.84 -11.44
N GLU A 23 -14.21 8.18 -12.72
CA GLU A 23 -15.38 8.89 -13.26
C GLU A 23 -16.52 7.90 -13.51
N HIS A 24 -17.71 8.23 -13.00
CA HIS A 24 -19.03 7.71 -13.40
C HIS A 24 -19.08 6.26 -13.92
N GLY A 25 -19.18 5.30 -12.99
CA GLY A 25 -19.85 4.01 -13.21
C GLY A 25 -19.07 2.90 -13.94
N GLU A 26 -18.11 3.21 -14.80
CA GLU A 26 -17.54 2.19 -15.72
C GLU A 26 -16.16 1.63 -15.31
N LYS A 27 -15.33 2.40 -14.61
CA LYS A 27 -14.00 1.94 -14.16
C LYS A 27 -13.70 2.39 -12.73
N TYR A 28 -13.74 1.43 -11.80
CA TYR A 28 -13.36 1.65 -10.41
C TYR A 28 -11.90 1.23 -10.19
N HIS A 29 -11.09 2.15 -9.67
CA HIS A 29 -9.72 1.91 -9.24
C HIS A 29 -9.70 1.80 -7.71
N PRO A 30 -9.55 0.59 -7.13
CA PRO A 30 -9.56 0.41 -5.68
C PRO A 30 -8.28 0.98 -5.06
N HIS A 31 -8.42 1.98 -4.21
CA HIS A 31 -7.32 2.69 -3.56
C HIS A 31 -7.35 2.45 -2.04
N LEU A 32 -6.16 2.26 -1.45
CA LEU A 32 -5.97 2.15 -0.01
C LEU A 32 -5.09 3.30 0.47
N ASN A 33 -5.70 4.27 1.14
CA ASN A 33 -4.95 5.30 1.84
C ASN A 33 -4.51 4.78 3.20
N ILE A 34 -3.24 5.03 3.53
CA ILE A 34 -2.68 4.71 4.83
C ILE A 34 -2.06 5.99 5.39
N LEU A 35 -2.49 6.38 6.58
CA LEU A 35 -1.86 7.44 7.36
C LEU A 35 -1.18 6.80 8.56
N CYS A 36 0.12 7.03 8.73
CA CYS A 36 0.84 6.58 9.90
C CYS A 36 1.71 7.66 10.53
N ASP A 37 2.06 7.45 11.80
CA ASP A 37 3.12 8.21 12.46
C ASP A 37 4.45 8.01 11.71
N GLY A 38 5.32 9.01 11.71
CA GLY A 38 6.60 8.89 11.01
C GLY A 38 7.23 10.25 10.72
N GLY A 39 8.45 10.20 10.20
CA GLY A 39 9.16 11.35 9.66
C GLY A 39 9.60 11.07 8.23
N TRP A 40 10.50 11.91 7.74
CA TRP A 40 11.16 11.65 6.46
C TRP A 40 11.89 10.29 6.48
N LEU A 41 11.79 9.54 5.39
CA LEU A 41 12.47 8.26 5.21
C LEU A 41 13.54 8.39 4.12
N PRO A 42 14.76 7.84 4.34
CA PRO A 42 15.72 7.63 3.26
C PRO A 42 15.12 6.84 2.10
N GLU A 43 15.54 7.14 0.88
CA GLU A 43 15.00 6.50 -0.33
C GLU A 43 15.10 4.97 -0.29
N GLU A 44 16.20 4.43 0.23
CA GLU A 44 16.40 2.99 0.41
C GLU A 44 15.38 2.39 1.38
N GLN A 45 15.20 3.00 2.56
CA GLN A 45 14.22 2.55 3.55
C GLN A 45 12.79 2.67 3.02
N LEU A 46 12.50 3.73 2.24
CA LEU A 46 11.22 3.89 1.59
C LEU A 46 10.99 2.81 0.53
N ALA A 47 12.00 2.47 -0.26
CA ALA A 47 11.91 1.40 -1.25
C ALA A 47 11.64 0.04 -0.60
N GLU A 48 12.34 -0.29 0.49
CA GLU A 48 12.10 -1.51 1.28
C GLU A 48 10.70 -1.56 1.88
N LEU A 49 10.23 -0.42 2.39
CA LEU A 49 8.88 -0.30 2.91
C LEU A 49 7.85 -0.56 1.80
N LYS A 50 7.99 0.11 0.65
CA LYS A 50 7.11 -0.08 -0.51
C LYS A 50 7.09 -1.54 -0.96
N ASP A 51 8.24 -2.17 -1.15
CA ASP A 51 8.33 -3.57 -1.59
C ASP A 51 7.67 -4.54 -0.59
N SER A 52 7.88 -4.34 0.70
CA SER A 52 7.21 -5.18 1.71
C SER A 52 5.69 -5.01 1.74
N ILE A 53 5.18 -3.80 1.48
CA ILE A 53 3.75 -3.53 1.35
C ILE A 53 3.21 -4.24 0.10
N ARG A 54 3.91 -4.15 -1.04
CA ARG A 54 3.55 -4.87 -2.28
C ARG A 54 3.44 -6.36 -2.03
N ARG A 55 4.49 -7.01 -1.52
CA ARG A 55 4.51 -8.45 -1.22
C ARG A 55 3.38 -8.86 -0.27
N LYS A 56 2.96 -7.98 0.65
CA LYS A 56 1.92 -8.28 1.64
C LYS A 56 0.50 -8.07 1.13
N LEU A 57 0.28 -7.07 0.29
CA LEU A 57 -1.04 -6.70 -0.21
C LEU A 57 -1.36 -7.36 -1.55
N LEU A 58 -0.40 -7.38 -2.47
CA LEU A 58 -0.50 -7.98 -3.79
C LEU A 58 0.69 -8.93 -4.03
N PRO A 59 0.61 -10.19 -3.56
CA PRO A 59 1.63 -11.19 -3.83
C PRO A 59 1.92 -11.34 -5.34
N ARG A 60 3.19 -11.61 -5.69
CA ARG A 60 3.64 -11.71 -7.09
C ARG A 60 2.84 -12.69 -7.95
N SER A 61 2.37 -13.80 -7.37
CA SER A 61 1.52 -14.76 -8.07
C SER A 61 0.19 -14.14 -8.52
N ILE A 62 -0.42 -13.32 -7.66
CA ILE A 62 -1.66 -12.61 -7.99
C ILE A 62 -1.37 -11.50 -9.00
N ALA A 63 -0.34 -10.69 -8.76
CA ALA A 63 0.06 -9.61 -9.68
C ALA A 63 0.29 -10.14 -11.11
N LYS A 64 1.01 -11.25 -11.24
CA LYS A 64 1.25 -11.93 -12.52
C LYS A 64 -0.06 -12.46 -13.14
N GLY A 65 -0.96 -13.01 -12.33
CA GLY A 65 -2.26 -13.51 -12.79
C GLY A 65 -3.19 -12.42 -13.34
N ILE A 66 -3.17 -11.22 -12.74
CA ILE A 66 -4.02 -10.09 -13.17
C ILE A 66 -3.32 -9.13 -14.14
N GLY A 67 -2.03 -9.34 -14.43
CA GLY A 67 -1.23 -8.46 -15.29
C GLY A 67 -1.08 -7.02 -14.76
N LYS A 68 -1.23 -6.81 -13.44
CA LYS A 68 -1.14 -5.49 -12.79
C LYS A 68 -0.29 -5.58 -11.53
N ASP A 69 0.47 -4.53 -11.26
CA ASP A 69 1.22 -4.37 -10.01
C ASP A 69 0.55 -3.33 -9.08
N LEU A 70 0.97 -3.33 -7.82
CA LEU A 70 0.53 -2.37 -6.82
C LEU A 70 1.38 -1.10 -6.90
N GLU A 71 0.75 -0.03 -7.36
CA GLU A 71 1.32 1.32 -7.28
C GLU A 71 1.25 1.84 -5.83
N ILE A 72 2.36 2.40 -5.34
CA ILE A 72 2.45 2.97 -3.98
C ILE A 72 3.04 4.37 -4.06
N GLN A 73 2.22 5.34 -3.69
CA GLN A 73 2.58 6.75 -3.54
C GLN A 73 2.86 7.01 -2.05
N TYR A 74 3.97 7.72 -1.75
CA TYR A 74 4.43 8.06 -0.39
C TYR A 74 4.81 9.53 -0.39
#